data_AF-A0A925DCP6-F1
#
_entry.id   AF-A0A925DCP6-F1
#
_cell.length_a   1.000
_cell.length_b   1.000
_cell.length_c   1.000
_cell.angle_alpha   90.00
_cell.angle_beta   90.00
_cell.angle_gamma   90.00
#
_symmetry.space_group_name_H-M   'P 1'
#
loop_
_entity.id
_entity.type
_entity.pdbx_description
1 polymer ?
#
loop_
_entity_poly.entity_id
_entity_poly.type
_entity_poly.pdbx_seq_one_letter_code
_entity_poly.pdbx_strand_id
1 'polypeptide(L)'
;AGASCSAIIPTRGGNGLMEQFAAQGQFSPPTLAMLEDSFAASLALPEFKKAHSSRIFVDLWDLENLYTCSRCGPQRKERLHQMNHQQQLLPEISCRCLTPDS
;
A
#
# COMPACT_ATOMS: atom_id res chain seq x y z
N ALA A 1 -8.77 20.55 -16.48
CA ALA A 1 -8.50 19.11 -16.68
C ALA A 1 -7.90 18.57 -15.39
N GLY A 2 -8.43 17.47 -14.85
CA GLY A 2 -7.93 16.79 -13.65
C GLY A 2 -7.15 15.51 -14.00
N ALA A 3 -6.54 14.86 -13.01
CA ALA A 3 -5.82 13.59 -13.21
C ALA A 3 -6.80 12.43 -13.48
N SER A 4 -6.59 11.70 -14.58
CA SER A 4 -7.35 10.48 -14.90
C SER A 4 -6.78 9.23 -14.24
N CYS A 5 -5.60 9.35 -13.62
CA CYS A 5 -4.87 8.28 -12.95
C CYS A 5 -4.03 8.88 -11.81
N SER A 6 -4.06 8.24 -10.66
CA SER A 6 -3.22 8.54 -9.49
C SER A 6 -2.54 7.26 -9.00
N ALA A 7 -1.37 7.39 -8.38
CA ALA A 7 -0.67 6.27 -7.76
C ALA A 7 -0.25 6.62 -6.34
N ILE A 8 -0.48 5.69 -5.41
CA ILE A 8 0.05 5.72 -4.05
C ILE A 8 1.39 5.00 -4.09
N ILE A 9 2.45 5.71 -3.74
CA ILE A 9 3.81 5.18 -3.72
C ILE A 9 4.28 5.25 -2.26
N PRO A 10 4.54 4.10 -1.60
CA PRO A 10 5.13 4.12 -0.27
C PRO A 10 6.50 4.76 -0.35
N THR A 11 6.79 5.71 0.54
CA THR A 11 8.10 6.34 0.60
C THR A 11 9.16 5.30 0.93
N ARG A 12 10.20 5.24 0.09
CA ARG A 12 11.33 4.33 0.25
C ARG A 12 12.56 5.12 0.67
N GLY A 13 13.48 4.43 1.35
CA GLY A 13 14.86 4.86 1.46
C GLY A 13 15.64 4.67 0.15
N GLY A 14 16.96 4.77 0.22
CA GLY A 14 17.90 4.42 -0.85
C GLY A 14 18.57 5.63 -1.51
N ASN A 15 18.16 6.85 -1.18
CA ASN A 15 18.80 8.09 -1.65
C ASN A 15 19.58 8.83 -0.56
N GLY A 16 19.65 8.29 0.65
CA GLY A 16 20.42 8.82 1.79
C GLY A 16 19.68 9.86 2.62
N LEU A 17 18.74 10.62 2.05
CA LEU A 17 18.03 11.69 2.76
C LEU A 17 16.99 11.14 3.73
N MET A 18 16.25 10.12 3.32
CA MET A 18 15.24 9.49 4.18
C MET A 18 15.91 8.74 5.36
N GLU A 19 17.10 8.17 5.14
CA GLU A 19 17.92 7.56 6.19
C GLU A 19 18.40 8.61 7.20
N GLN A 20 18.80 9.80 6.74
CA GLN A 20 19.17 10.91 7.63
C GLN A 20 17.98 11.36 8.48
N PHE A 21 16.79 11.50 7.89
CA PHE A 21 15.59 11.84 8.67
C PHE A 21 15.19 10.72 9.63
N ALA A 22 15.36 9.45 9.24
CA ALA A 22 15.11 8.32 10.13
C ALA A 22 16.07 8.33 11.33
N ALA A 23 17.37 8.57 11.08
CA ALA A 23 18.39 8.66 12.13
C ALA A 23 18.14 9.82 13.11
N GLN A 24 17.47 10.88 12.65
CA GLN A 24 17.04 12.02 13.48
C GLN A 24 15.68 11.81 14.16
N GLY A 25 15.03 10.64 13.96
CA GLY A 25 13.70 10.36 14.49
C GLY A 25 12.56 11.15 13.82
N GLN A 26 12.85 11.81 12.69
CA GLN A 26 11.90 12.65 11.94
C GLN A 26 11.14 11.85 10.87
N PHE A 27 11.53 10.61 10.61
CA PHE A 27 10.89 9.75 9.63
C PHE A 27 10.78 8.31 10.14
N SER A 28 9.64 7.68 9.86
CA SER A 28 9.44 6.24 9.94
C SER A 28 8.96 5.75 8.59
N PRO A 29 9.48 4.62 8.07
CA PRO A 29 8.96 4.04 6.84
C PRO A 29 7.48 3.69 7.00
N PRO A 30 6.69 3.77 5.91
CA PRO A 30 5.30 3.36 5.93
C PRO A 30 5.18 1.86 6.18
N THR A 31 4.14 1.44 6.87
CA THR A 31 3.83 0.01 7.04
C THR A 31 2.96 -0.50 5.89
N LEU A 32 2.92 -1.83 5.69
CA LEU A 32 1.98 -2.43 4.74
C LEU A 32 0.52 -2.09 5.07
N ALA A 33 0.17 -1.98 6.36
CA ALA A 33 -1.18 -1.59 6.78
C ALA A 33 -1.51 -0.16 6.36
N MET A 34 -0.60 0.80 6.57
CA MET A 34 -0.81 2.18 6.13
C MET A 34 -1.05 2.28 4.62
N LEU A 35 -0.35 1.46 3.84
CA LEU A 35 -0.52 1.40 2.38
C LEU A 35 -1.89 0.84 1.99
N GLU A 36 -2.31 -0.27 2.60
CA GLU A 36 -3.63 -0.88 2.37
C GLU A 36 -4.77 0.07 2.78
N ASP A 37 -4.66 0.73 3.93
CA ASP A 37 -5.66 1.67 4.45
C ASP A 37 -5.78 2.88 3.52
N SER A 38 -4.64 3.44 3.07
CA SER A 38 -4.62 4.57 2.13
C SER A 38 -5.28 4.21 0.81
N PHE A 39 -5.04 3.01 0.29
CA PHE A 39 -5.65 2.56 -0.96
C PHE A 39 -7.14 2.27 -0.80
N ALA A 40 -7.54 1.60 0.28
CA ALA A 40 -8.93 1.32 0.59
C ALA A 40 -9.74 2.62 0.76
N ALA A 41 -9.21 3.59 1.52
CA ALA A 41 -9.82 4.90 1.69
C ALA A 41 -9.98 5.62 0.34
N SER A 42 -8.95 5.57 -0.51
CA SER A 42 -9.00 6.23 -1.82
C SER A 42 -9.99 5.59 -2.77
N LEU A 43 -10.05 4.26 -2.85
CA LEU A 43 -11.06 3.54 -3.65
C LEU A 43 -12.48 3.75 -3.11
N ALA A 44 -12.63 4.07 -1.83
CA ALA A 44 -13.92 4.35 -1.22
C ALA A 44 -14.48 5.73 -1.61
N LEU A 45 -13.64 6.65 -2.10
CA LEU A 45 -14.04 8.01 -2.48
C LEU A 45 -14.99 8.02 -3.69
N PRO A 46 -16.04 8.85 -3.69
CA PRO A 46 -17.00 8.93 -4.79
C PRO A 46 -16.38 9.22 -6.17
N GLU A 47 -15.28 9.98 -6.20
CA GLU A 47 -14.55 10.38 -7.41
C GLU A 47 -13.94 9.18 -8.13
N PHE A 48 -13.45 8.19 -7.37
CA PHE A 48 -12.88 6.94 -7.88
C PHE A 48 -13.94 5.84 -8.07
N LYS A 49 -15.08 5.92 -7.37
CA LYS A 49 -16.22 4.99 -7.54
C LYS A 49 -17.06 5.26 -8.77
N LYS A 50 -17.18 6.52 -9.20
CA LYS A 50 -17.93 6.86 -10.41
C LYS A 50 -17.15 6.32 -11.60
N ALA A 51 -17.75 5.32 -12.27
CA ALA A 51 -17.20 4.74 -13.48
C ALA A 51 -16.81 5.85 -14.46
N HIS A 52 -15.52 5.86 -14.84
CA HIS A 52 -14.91 6.57 -15.98
C HIS A 52 -14.13 7.88 -15.76
N SER A 53 -14.05 8.49 -14.58
CA SER A 53 -13.31 9.77 -14.43
C SER A 53 -11.86 9.67 -13.93
N SER A 54 -11.57 8.80 -12.94
CA SER A 54 -10.23 8.70 -12.35
C SER A 54 -9.98 7.29 -11.80
N ARG A 55 -8.75 6.77 -11.98
CA ARG A 55 -8.29 5.49 -11.41
C ARG A 55 -7.23 5.74 -10.35
N ILE A 56 -7.15 4.87 -9.36
CA ILE A 56 -6.05 4.90 -8.40
C ILE A 56 -5.38 3.54 -8.31
N PHE A 57 -4.05 3.59 -8.23
CA PHE A 57 -3.21 2.42 -8.13
C PHE A 57 -2.33 2.52 -6.89
N VAL A 58 -1.84 1.38 -6.46
CA VAL A 58 -0.77 1.29 -5.47
C VAL A 58 0.46 0.68 -6.12
N ASP A 59 1.63 1.23 -5.80
CA ASP A 59 2.91 0.65 -6.18
C ASP A 59 3.20 -0.62 -5.34
N LEU A 60 3.49 -1.72 -6.04
CA LEU A 60 3.71 -3.05 -5.45
C LEU A 60 5.16 -3.52 -5.59
N TRP A 61 6.03 -2.71 -6.18
CA TRP A 61 7.43 -3.05 -6.31
C TRP A 61 8.08 -3.11 -4.92
N ASP A 62 8.87 -4.13 -4.63
CA ASP A 62 9.61 -4.33 -3.38
C ASP A 62 8.74 -4.28 -2.11
N LEU A 63 7.44 -4.59 -2.26
CA LEU A 63 6.49 -4.54 -1.15
C LEU A 63 6.83 -5.58 -0.07
N GLU A 64 7.64 -6.58 -0.41
CA GLU A 64 8.14 -7.61 0.49
C GLU A 64 8.94 -7.01 1.66
N ASN A 65 9.58 -5.86 1.43
CA ASN A 65 10.31 -5.13 2.48
C ASN A 65 9.38 -4.58 3.57
N LEU A 66 8.07 -4.47 3.30
CA LEU A 66 7.06 -4.02 4.26
C LEU A 66 6.34 -5.18 4.96
N TYR A 67 6.69 -6.43 4.64
CA TYR A 67 6.02 -7.59 5.23
C TYR A 67 6.46 -7.76 6.67
N THR A 68 5.48 -7.78 7.58
CA THR A 68 5.68 -8.18 8.98
C THR A 68 5.44 -9.68 9.19
N CYS A 69 5.00 -10.39 8.16
CA CYS A 69 4.72 -11.82 8.20
C CYS A 69 4.93 -12.44 6.82
N SER A 70 5.77 -13.48 6.79
CA SER A 70 6.12 -14.28 5.60
C SER A 70 4.91 -14.98 4.98
N ARG A 71 3.89 -15.33 5.79
CA ARG A 71 2.71 -16.08 5.34
C ARG A 71 1.61 -15.19 4.76
N CYS A 72 1.24 -14.10 5.44
CA CYS A 72 0.14 -13.24 4.99
C CYS A 72 0.59 -12.10 4.08
N GLY A 73 1.87 -11.69 4.12
CA GLY A 73 2.42 -10.63 3.26
C GLY A 73 2.16 -10.87 1.77
N PRO A 74 2.50 -12.05 1.21
CA PRO A 74 2.23 -12.37 -0.19
C PRO A 74 0.74 -12.33 -0.55
N GLN A 75 -0.14 -12.79 0.35
CA GLN A 75 -1.60 -12.77 0.14
C GLN A 75 -2.15 -11.34 0.10
N ARG A 76 -1.63 -10.47 0.96
CA ARG A 76 -1.96 -9.03 0.97
C ARG A 76 -1.47 -8.33 -0.31
N LYS A 77 -0.25 -8.64 -0.79
CA LYS A 77 0.24 -8.13 -2.08
C LYS A 77 -0.64 -8.57 -3.24
N GLU A 78 -1.03 -9.85 -3.30
CA GLU A 78 -1.90 -10.35 -4.35
C GLU A 78 -3.28 -9.69 -4.30
N ARG A 79 -3.84 -9.49 -3.11
CA ARG A 79 -5.07 -8.71 -2.93
C ARG A 79 -4.93 -7.30 -3.52
N LEU A 80 -3.86 -6.57 -3.18
CA LEU A 80 -3.61 -5.23 -3.71
C LEU A 80 -3.43 -5.23 -5.24
N HIS A 81 -2.77 -6.24 -5.79
CA HIS A 81 -2.64 -6.44 -7.24
C HIS A 81 -4.02 -6.60 -7.90
N GLN A 82 -4.88 -7.44 -7.34
CA GLN A 82 -6.24 -7.62 -7.84
C GLN A 82 -7.07 -6.34 -7.73
N MET A 83 -6.94 -5.59 -6.63
CA MET A 83 -7.60 -4.29 -6.45
C MET A 83 -7.10 -3.26 -7.48
N ASN A 84 -5.81 -3.25 -7.83
CA ASN A 84 -5.27 -2.41 -8.91
C ASN A 84 -5.97 -2.72 -10.26
N HIS A 85 -6.16 -4.00 -10.59
CA HIS A 85 -6.82 -4.40 -11.84
C HIS A 85 -8.33 -4.12 -11.84
N GLN A 86 -9.00 -4.46 -10.74
CA GLN A 86 -10.46 -4.43 -10.65
C GLN A 86 -10.99 -3.04 -10.28
N GLN A 87 -10.15 -2.16 -9.73
CA GLN A 87 -10.54 -0.87 -9.17
C GLN A 87 -11.70 -1.00 -8.17
N GLN A 88 -11.65 -2.05 -7.35
CA GLN A 88 -12.68 -2.41 -6.38
C GLN A 88 -12.03 -2.80 -5.06
N LEU A 89 -12.74 -2.52 -3.96
CA LEU A 89 -12.30 -2.95 -2.64
C LEU A 89 -12.54 -4.46 -2.48
N LEU A 90 -11.47 -5.20 -2.19
CA LEU A 90 -11.54 -6.61 -1.86
C LEU A 90 -11.51 -6.84 -0.35
N PRO A 91 -12.07 -7.96 0.16
CA PRO A 91 -12.02 -8.29 1.59
C PRO A 91 -10.59 -8.31 2.14
N GLU A 92 -10.40 -7.82 3.35
CA GLU A 92 -9.08 -7.79 4.01
C GLU A 92 -8.57 -9.19 4.34
N ILE A 93 -7.24 -9.35 4.28
CA ILE A 93 -6.57 -10.58 4.71
C ILE A 93 -6.21 -10.46 6.19
N SER A 94 -7.02 -11.06 7.06
CA SER A 94 -6.72 -11.12 8.49
C SER A 94 -5.54 -12.05 8.76
N CYS A 95 -4.44 -11.50 9.30
CA CYS A 95 -3.33 -12.30 9.78
C CYS A 95 -3.72 -12.99 11.10
N ARG A 96 -3.60 -14.32 11.14
CA ARG A 96 -3.80 -15.14 12.36
C ARG A 96 -2.51 -15.85 12.78
N CYS A 97 -1.36 -15.36 12.33
CA CYS A 97 -0.07 -15.95 12.66
C CYS A 97 0.21 -15.66 14.14
N LEU A 98 0.22 -16.71 14.96
CA LEU A 98 0.65 -16.65 16.33
C LEU A 98 2.18 -16.57 16.26
N THR A 99 2.74 -15.42 16.62
CA THR A 99 4.18 -15.06 16.71
C THR A 99 4.84 -14.50 15.44
N PRO A 100 5.70 -13.47 15.59
CA PRO A 100 6.68 -13.12 14.56
C PRO A 100 7.69 -14.28 14.44
N ASP A 101 8.03 -14.66 13.21
CA ASP A 101 9.07 -15.65 12.96
C ASP A 101 10.36 -15.24 13.70
N SER A 102 10.96 -16.21 14.37
CA SER A 102 12.10 -16.12 15.29
C SER A 102 13.37 -15.60 14.64
#